data_AF-A0AAD3VXT1-F1
#
_entry.id   AF-A0AAD3VXT1-F1
#
_cell.length_a   1.000
_cell.length_b   1.000
_cell.length_c   1.000
_cell.angle_alpha   90.00
_cell.angle_beta   90.00
_cell.angle_gamma   90.00
#
_symmetry.space_group_name_H-M   'P 1'
#
loop_
_entity.id
_entity.type
_entity.pdbx_description
1 polymer ?
#
loop_
_entity_poly.entity_id
_entity_poly.type
_entity_poly.pdbx_seq_one_letter_code
_entity_poly.pdbx_strand_id
1 'polypeptide(L)'
;IVGDAGGLREIVENGVTGYRVEPDNPGAFAKTLTYLIGDGRRRDQLAEHARELVRRNYSWKDIARSTLSMYREVLEAEAKHSWLSAVDLDKEPASAHPSAVLYPVAADGHSIENGGT
;
A
#
# COMPACT_ATOMS: atom_id res chain seq x y z
N ILE A 1 1.47 15.16 -10.38
CA ILE A 1 1.38 15.64 -8.98
C ILE A 1 0.55 14.61 -8.23
N VAL A 2 0.99 14.18 -7.05
CA VAL A 2 0.29 13.19 -6.22
C VAL A 2 0.20 13.69 -4.78
N GLY A 3 -0.74 13.15 -3.99
CA GLY A 3 -0.72 13.35 -2.54
C GLY A 3 0.47 12.62 -1.90
N ASP A 4 1.07 13.19 -0.87
CA ASP A 4 2.15 12.59 -0.09
C ASP A 4 1.60 11.57 0.92
N ALA A 5 0.89 10.56 0.42
CA ALA A 5 0.24 9.53 1.22
C ALA A 5 0.21 8.18 0.50
N GLY A 6 0.19 7.10 1.29
CA GLY A 6 0.08 5.72 0.80
C GLY A 6 1.20 5.31 -0.15
N GLY A 7 0.93 4.31 -0.99
CA GLY A 7 1.94 3.75 -1.91
C GLY A 7 2.50 4.74 -2.94
N LEU A 8 1.80 5.84 -3.23
CA LEU A 8 2.32 6.87 -4.14
C LEU A 8 3.53 7.63 -3.55
N ARG A 9 3.61 7.74 -2.23
CA ARG A 9 4.76 8.34 -1.53
C ARG A 9 6.04 7.55 -1.78
N GLU A 10 5.92 6.24 -1.82
CA GLU A 10 7.02 5.29 -2.00
C GLU A 10 7.48 5.22 -3.46
N ILE A 11 6.55 5.40 -4.40
CA ILE A 11 6.83 5.31 -5.85
C ILE A 11 7.32 6.64 -6.42
N VAL A 12 6.77 7.77 -5.98
CA VAL A 12 7.08 9.08 -6.57
C VAL A 12 8.23 9.76 -5.83
N GLU A 13 9.30 10.02 -6.58
CA GLU A 13 10.45 10.79 -6.10
C GLU A 13 10.22 12.29 -6.37
N ASN A 14 10.12 13.07 -5.30
CA ASN A 14 9.72 14.47 -5.35
C ASN A 14 10.75 15.33 -6.11
N GLY A 15 10.29 16.03 -7.14
CA GLY A 15 11.11 16.83 -8.05
C GLY A 15 11.82 16.06 -9.16
N VAL A 16 11.77 14.71 -9.16
CA VAL A 16 12.51 13.86 -10.10
C VAL A 16 11.57 13.12 -11.03
N THR A 17 10.65 12.32 -10.50
CA THR A 17 9.63 11.58 -11.27
C THR A 17 8.22 12.16 -11.12
N GLY A 18 8.06 13.11 -10.21
CA GLY A 18 6.82 13.85 -10.00
C GLY A 18 6.96 14.82 -8.85
N TYR A 19 5.84 15.39 -8.41
CA TYR A 19 5.79 16.18 -7.19
C TYR A 19 4.77 15.59 -6.24
N ARG A 20 5.16 15.47 -4.98
CA ARG A 20 4.29 15.12 -3.87
C ARG A 20 3.82 16.39 -3.17
N VAL A 21 2.55 16.44 -2.80
CA VAL A 21 1.97 17.55 -2.05
C VAL A 21 1.23 17.01 -0.84
N GLU A 22 1.23 17.77 0.26
CA GLU A 22 0.49 17.40 1.47
C GLU A 22 -0.99 17.13 1.12
N PRO A 23 -1.57 16.01 1.59
CA PRO A 23 -3.01 15.76 1.50
C PRO A 23 -3.82 16.92 2.09
N ASP A 24 -5.05 17.12 1.60
CA ASP A 24 -5.96 18.19 2.04
C ASP A 24 -5.39 19.62 1.97
N ASN A 25 -4.33 19.82 1.17
CA ASN A 25 -3.72 21.12 0.94
C ASN A 25 -3.90 21.58 -0.52
N PRO A 26 -5.06 22.14 -0.89
CA PRO A 26 -5.32 22.61 -2.24
C PRO A 26 -4.37 23.75 -2.67
N GLY A 27 -3.88 24.55 -1.72
CA GLY A 27 -2.92 25.62 -1.99
C GLY A 27 -1.56 25.09 -2.47
N ALA A 28 -1.05 24.04 -1.82
CA ALA A 28 0.19 23.37 -2.25
C ALA A 28 0.02 22.73 -3.64
N PHE A 29 -1.12 22.11 -3.91
CA PHE A 29 -1.42 21.55 -5.23
C PHE A 29 -1.45 22.65 -6.30
N ALA A 30 -2.20 23.74 -6.08
CA ALA A 30 -2.33 24.84 -7.03
C ALA A 30 -0.99 25.53 -7.32
N LYS A 31 -0.16 25.72 -6.30
CA LYS A 31 1.20 26.28 -6.45
C LYS A 31 2.06 25.39 -7.34
N THR A 32 2.10 24.09 -7.06
CA THR A 32 2.88 23.12 -7.85
C THR A 32 2.36 23.03 -9.28
N LEU A 33 1.04 23.03 -9.48
CA LEU A 33 0.44 22.99 -10.81
C LEU A 33 0.79 24.24 -11.62
N THR A 34 0.64 25.44 -11.02
CA THR A 34 1.00 26.71 -11.66
C THR A 34 2.48 26.74 -12.06
N TYR A 35 3.35 26.30 -11.15
CA TYR A 35 4.77 26.17 -11.42
C TYR A 35 5.05 25.26 -12.63
N LEU A 36 4.44 24.08 -12.67
CA LEU A 36 4.63 23.14 -13.76
C LEU A 36 4.06 23.65 -15.08
N ILE A 37 2.92 24.33 -15.09
CA ILE A 37 2.34 24.93 -16.31
C ILE A 37 3.30 25.96 -16.92
N GLY A 38 4.01 26.72 -16.09
CA GLY A 38 4.99 27.72 -16.54
C GLY A 38 6.31 27.16 -17.10
N ASP A 39 6.65 25.90 -16.83
CA ASP A 39 7.94 25.30 -17.21
C ASP A 39 7.76 23.98 -17.98
N GLY A 40 7.65 24.08 -19.31
CA GLY A 40 7.47 22.93 -20.19
C GLY A 40 8.65 21.96 -20.16
N ARG A 41 9.88 22.47 -20.14
CA ARG A 41 11.08 21.64 -20.10
C ARG A 41 11.09 20.76 -18.85
N ARG A 42 10.71 21.32 -17.70
CA ARG A 42 10.62 20.54 -16.46
C ARG A 42 9.55 19.45 -16.54
N ARG A 43 8.39 19.73 -17.15
CA ARG A 43 7.37 18.70 -17.36
C ARG A 43 7.91 17.54 -18.19
N ASP A 44 8.65 17.83 -19.25
CA ASP A 44 9.24 16.80 -20.11
C ASP A 44 10.28 15.95 -19.36
N GLN A 45 11.14 16.60 -18.57
CA GLN A 45 12.12 15.90 -17.73
C GLN A 45 11.46 14.97 -16.70
N LEU A 46 10.44 15.46 -15.99
CA LEU A 46 9.69 14.65 -15.02
C LEU A 46 9.02 13.45 -15.71
N ALA A 47 8.39 13.69 -16.87
CA ALA A 47 7.72 12.64 -17.62
C ALA A 47 8.70 11.56 -18.09
N GLU A 48 9.90 11.95 -18.50
CA GLU A 48 10.92 10.99 -18.93
C GLU A 48 11.42 10.13 -17.79
N HIS A 49 11.81 10.74 -16.66
CA HIS A 49 12.25 9.97 -15.49
C HIS A 49 11.15 9.06 -14.95
N ALA A 50 9.89 9.54 -14.92
CA ALA A 50 8.76 8.73 -14.49
C ALA A 50 8.55 7.51 -15.40
N ARG A 51 8.66 7.69 -16.71
CA ARG A 51 8.56 6.58 -17.68
C ARG A 51 9.69 5.58 -17.49
N GLU A 52 10.92 6.05 -17.30
CA GLU A 52 12.08 5.18 -17.06
C GLU A 52 11.91 4.36 -15.77
N LEU A 53 11.48 5.00 -14.68
CA LEU A 53 11.20 4.33 -13.40
C LEU A 53 10.16 3.22 -13.57
N VAL A 54 9.02 3.51 -14.19
CA VAL A 54 7.95 2.52 -14.38
C VAL A 54 8.44 1.35 -15.23
N ARG A 55 9.17 1.62 -16.32
CA ARG A 55 9.70 0.56 -17.20
C ARG A 55 10.71 -0.34 -16.49
N ARG A 56 11.52 0.21 -15.59
CA ARG A 56 12.56 -0.54 -14.88
C ARG A 56 12.04 -1.31 -13.67
N ASN A 57 11.16 -0.71 -12.87
CA ASN A 57 10.87 -1.19 -11.52
C ASN A 57 9.44 -1.70 -11.33
N TYR A 58 8.50 -1.28 -12.19
CA TYR A 58 7.07 -1.51 -11.96
C TYR A 58 6.39 -2.22 -13.14
N SER A 59 7.10 -3.13 -13.80
CA SER A 59 6.49 -3.96 -14.84
C SER A 59 5.51 -4.95 -14.21
N TRP A 60 4.30 -5.08 -14.78
CA TRP A 60 3.28 -6.03 -14.31
C TRP A 60 3.81 -7.47 -14.23
N LYS A 61 4.71 -7.85 -15.14
CA LYS A 61 5.32 -9.18 -15.15
C LYS A 61 6.21 -9.41 -13.94
N ASP A 62 7.01 -8.41 -13.56
CA ASP A 62 7.94 -8.53 -12.44
C ASP A 62 7.20 -8.45 -11.11
N ILE A 63 6.20 -7.57 -11.00
CA ILE A 63 5.30 -7.50 -9.84
C ILE A 63 4.61 -8.85 -9.65
N ALA A 64 3.96 -9.39 -10.68
CA ALA A 64 3.27 -10.68 -10.58
C ALA A 64 4.21 -11.83 -10.21
N ARG A 65 5.44 -11.85 -10.76
CA ARG A 65 6.45 -12.87 -10.43
C ARG A 65 6.89 -12.76 -8.96
N SER A 66 7.17 -11.55 -8.49
CA SER A 66 7.58 -11.29 -7.11
C SER A 66 6.46 -11.66 -6.14
N THR A 67 5.23 -11.23 -6.41
CA THR A 67 4.05 -11.61 -5.61
C THR A 67 3.91 -13.13 -5.55
N LEU A 68 3.96 -13.82 -6.69
CA LEU A 68 3.85 -15.29 -6.72
C LEU A 68 4.98 -15.99 -5.95
N SER A 69 6.21 -15.48 -6.02
CA SER A 69 7.34 -16.00 -5.23
C SER A 69 7.04 -15.95 -3.73
N MET A 70 6.55 -14.81 -3.24
CA MET A 70 6.22 -14.66 -1.83
C MET A 70 5.11 -15.62 -1.38
N TYR A 71 4.05 -15.79 -2.18
CA TYR A 71 3.00 -16.77 -1.87
C TYR A 71 3.56 -18.20 -1.82
N ARG A 72 4.47 -18.57 -2.74
CA ARG A 72 5.11 -19.88 -2.74
C ARG A 72 5.99 -20.08 -1.51
N GLU A 73 6.79 -19.08 -1.14
CA GLU A 73 7.64 -19.12 0.05
C GLU A 73 6.82 -19.34 1.32
N VAL A 74 5.69 -18.65 1.46
CA VAL A 74 4.76 -18.86 2.59
C VAL A 74 4.19 -20.28 2.57
N LEU A 75 3.67 -20.76 1.44
CA LEU A 75 3.12 -22.13 1.33
C LEU A 75 4.18 -23.22 1.58
N GLU A 76 5.43 -22.99 1.21
CA GLU A 76 6.54 -23.91 1.52
C GLU A 76 6.94 -23.87 3.00
N ALA A 77 6.85 -22.70 3.65
CA ALA A 77 7.06 -22.56 5.09
C ALA A 77 5.95 -23.24 5.90
N GLU A 78 4.70 -23.15 5.44
CA GLU A 78 3.52 -23.85 5.96
C GLU A 78 3.67 -25.36 5.91
N ALA A 79 4.08 -25.91 4.77
CA ALA A 79 4.29 -27.34 4.62
C ALA A 79 5.33 -27.90 5.63
N LYS A 80 6.22 -27.05 6.13
CA LYS A 80 7.24 -27.39 7.13
C LYS A 80 6.76 -27.19 8.58
N HIS A 81 5.74 -26.36 8.81
CA HIS A 81 5.19 -26.08 10.14
C HIS A 81 3.68 -26.34 10.10
N SER A 82 3.29 -27.57 10.44
CA SER A 82 1.91 -28.04 10.41
C SER A 82 1.02 -27.35 11.47
N TRP A 83 0.71 -26.07 11.30
CA TRP A 83 -0.35 -25.42 12.08
C TRP A 83 -1.73 -25.56 11.41
N LEU A 84 -1.77 -25.96 10.13
CA LEU A 84 -3.00 -26.31 9.40
C LEU A 84 -3.47 -27.76 9.61
N SER A 85 -2.75 -28.62 10.35
CA SER A 85 -3.25 -29.97 10.68
C SER A 85 -4.52 -29.95 11.54
N ALA A 86 -4.86 -28.80 12.13
CA ALA A 86 -6.06 -28.58 12.92
C ALA A 86 -7.19 -27.83 12.17
N VAL A 87 -6.97 -27.38 10.93
CA VAL A 87 -7.99 -26.64 10.15
C VAL A 87 -8.63 -27.59 9.14
N ASP A 88 -9.82 -28.06 9.48
CA ASP A 88 -10.66 -28.90 8.63
C ASP A 88 -11.37 -28.02 7.59
N LEU A 89 -10.78 -27.92 6.38
CA LEU A 89 -11.29 -27.10 5.26
C LEU A 89 -12.59 -27.64 4.65
N ASP A 90 -12.97 -28.88 4.98
CA ASP A 90 -14.19 -29.53 4.48
C ASP A 90 -15.38 -29.35 5.44
N LYS A 91 -15.19 -28.71 6.60
CA LYS A 91 -16.32 -28.24 7.39
C LYS A 91 -16.89 -26.98 6.77
N GLU A 92 -18.12 -27.10 6.26
CA GLU A 92 -19.03 -25.99 6.01
C GLU A 92 -18.90 -24.96 7.15
N PRO A 93 -18.64 -23.67 6.87
CA PRO A 93 -18.48 -22.69 7.92
C PRO A 93 -19.78 -22.60 8.68
N ALA A 94 -19.79 -23.14 9.92
CA ALA A 94 -20.89 -22.96 10.84
C ALA A 94 -21.12 -21.45 10.97
N SER A 95 -22.21 -20.99 10.36
CA SER A 95 -22.71 -19.62 10.31
C SER A 95 -22.03 -18.67 11.30
N ALA A 96 -20.93 -18.05 10.89
CA ALA A 96 -20.25 -17.03 11.67
C ALA A 96 -19.66 -16.01 10.70
N HIS A 97 -20.21 -14.80 10.76
CA HIS A 97 -19.68 -13.62 10.08
C HIS A 97 -18.19 -13.42 10.44
N PRO A 98 -17.28 -13.24 9.48
CA PRO A 98 -15.87 -13.03 9.77
C PRO A 98 -15.64 -11.55 10.14
N SER A 99 -15.97 -11.19 11.37
CA SER A 99 -15.51 -9.96 12.01
C SER A 99 -14.42 -10.30 13.03
N ALA A 100 -13.32 -10.88 12.57
CA ALA A 100 -12.14 -11.09 13.42
C ALA A 100 -10.87 -11.07 12.55
N VAL A 101 -10.55 -9.89 12.05
CA VAL A 101 -9.17 -9.58 11.66
C VAL A 101 -8.36 -9.58 12.97
N LEU A 102 -7.56 -10.63 13.19
CA LEU A 102 -6.62 -10.70 14.31
C LEU A 102 -5.51 -9.67 14.11
N TYR A 103 -5.61 -8.52 14.78
CA TYR A 103 -4.47 -7.67 15.08
C TYR A 103 -3.93 -7.99 16.48
N PRO A 104 -2.60 -8.08 16.68
CA PRO A 104 -2.06 -8.12 18.02
C PRO A 104 -2.09 -6.69 18.58
N VAL A 105 -3.11 -6.36 19.37
CA VAL A 105 -3.08 -5.15 20.20
C VAL A 105 -2.45 -5.52 21.53
N ALA A 106 -1.34 -4.86 21.84
CA ALA A 106 -0.62 -4.96 23.10
C ALA A 106 -1.58 -4.74 24.27
N ALA A 107 -1.50 -5.64 25.26
CA ALA A 107 -2.24 -5.54 26.49
C ALA A 107 -1.76 -4.32 27.28
N ASP A 108 -2.62 -3.32 27.45
CA ASP A 108 -2.63 -2.44 28.62
C ASP A 108 -4.07 -2.10 28.94
N GLY A 109 -4.55 -2.67 30.04
CA GLY A 109 -5.94 -2.59 30.46
C GLY A 109 -6.23 -1.28 31.19
N HIS A 110 -7.14 -0.48 30.63
CA HIS A 110 -7.95 0.44 31.41
C HIS A 110 -9.39 0.41 30.91
N SER A 111 -10.26 -0.16 31.76
CA SER A 111 -11.70 -0.29 31.58
C SER A 111 -12.38 1.08 31.56
N ILE A 112 -13.17 1.35 30.53
CA ILE A 112 -14.20 2.38 30.56
C ILE A 112 -15.57 1.69 30.64
N GLU A 113 -16.20 1.77 31.81
CA GLU A 113 -17.58 1.36 32.05
C GLU A 113 -18.55 2.31 31.33
N ASN A 114 -19.43 1.76 30.50
CA ASN A 114 -20.53 2.50 29.88
C ASN A 114 -21.77 2.44 30.77
N GLY A 115 -22.14 3.56 31.39
CA GLY A 115 -23.46 3.78 31.98
C GLY A 115 -24.34 4.57 31.02
N GLY A 116 -25.43 3.95 30.56
CA GLY A 116 -26.44 4.61 29.75
C GLY A 116 -27.42 5.46 30.59
N THR A 117 -27.82 6.61 30.04
CA THR A 117 -29.21 7.05 29.90
C THR A 117 -29.29 8.14 28.84
#